data_AF-A0A653CSI6-F1
#
_entry.id   AF-A0A653CSI6-F1
#
_cell.length_a   1.000
_cell.length_b   1.000
_cell.length_c   1.000
_cell.angle_alpha   90.00
_cell.angle_beta   90.00
_cell.angle_gamma   90.00
#
_symmetry.space_group_name_H-M   'P 1'
#
loop_
_entity.id
_entity.type
_entity.pdbx_description
1 polymer ?
#
loop_
_entity_poly.entity_id
_entity_poly.type
_entity_poly.pdbx_seq_one_letter_code
_entity_poly.pdbx_strand_id
1 'polypeptide(L)'
;MMVDEEGTFVIDHLNYDVTDQGQHTKLVVPSDFLIDAPVIVGVNKDVAPLLYQGTGILADPENPLVLPLLTADSTAYSYNPEQPIKEVSNPFFTVTS
;
A
#
# COMPACT_ATOMS: atom_id res chain seq x y z
N MET A 1 -4.22 -1.00 -14.70
CA MET A 1 -4.38 -1.30 -13.27
C MET A 1 -4.96 -2.69 -13.16
N MET A 2 -4.35 -3.56 -12.36
CA MET A 2 -4.87 -4.86 -11.99
C MET A 2 -5.09 -4.83 -10.48
N VAL A 3 -6.27 -5.27 -10.05
CA VAL A 3 -6.59 -5.45 -8.63
C VAL A 3 -6.29 -6.91 -8.31
N ASP A 4 -5.72 -7.16 -7.14
CA ASP A 4 -5.47 -8.51 -6.67
C ASP A 4 -6.79 -9.29 -6.43
N GLU A 5 -6.68 -10.61 -6.27
CA GLU A 5 -7.83 -11.50 -6.11
C GLU A 5 -8.75 -11.10 -4.94
N GLU A 6 -10.02 -11.46 -5.04
CA GLU A 6 -11.00 -11.21 -3.98
C GLU A 6 -10.54 -11.85 -2.65
N GLY A 7 -10.59 -11.08 -1.57
CA GLY A 7 -10.12 -11.51 -0.25
C GLY A 7 -8.63 -11.30 0.00
N THR A 8 -7.89 -10.69 -0.94
CA THR A 8 -6.52 -10.22 -0.69
C THR A 8 -6.51 -8.85 0.01
N PHE A 9 -5.55 -8.69 0.91
CA PHE A 9 -5.31 -7.44 1.64
C PHE A 9 -3.85 -7.06 1.54
N VAL A 10 -3.58 -5.76 1.59
CA VAL A 10 -2.23 -5.28 1.88
C VAL A 10 -1.92 -5.60 3.35
N ILE A 11 -0.76 -6.22 3.57
CA ILE A 11 -0.28 -6.69 4.87
C ILE A 11 1.10 -6.09 5.11
N ASP A 12 1.34 -5.55 6.30
CA ASP A 12 2.67 -5.10 6.72
C ASP A 12 2.91 -5.45 8.20
N HIS A 13 3.93 -6.27 8.48
CA HIS A 13 4.26 -6.71 9.84
C HIS A 13 5.01 -5.66 10.66
N LEU A 14 5.50 -4.58 10.06
CA LEU A 14 6.26 -3.54 10.73
C LEU A 14 5.43 -2.28 10.97
N ASN A 15 4.59 -1.90 10.01
CA ASN A 15 3.84 -0.64 10.01
C ASN A 15 2.33 -0.87 10.09
N TYR A 16 1.85 -1.46 11.18
CA TYR A 16 0.43 -1.71 11.43
C TYR A 16 -0.08 -1.01 12.69
N ASP A 17 -1.39 -0.79 12.73
CA ASP A 17 -2.06 -0.15 13.85
C ASP A 17 -2.34 -1.15 14.98
N VAL A 18 -2.16 -0.73 16.23
CA VAL A 18 -2.35 -1.60 17.41
C VAL A 18 -3.78 -2.10 17.60
N THR A 19 -4.76 -1.50 16.92
CA THR A 19 -6.15 -1.96 16.95
C THR A 19 -6.46 -3.04 15.89
N ASP A 20 -5.46 -3.46 15.12
CA ASP A 20 -5.57 -4.60 14.20
C ASP A 20 -5.86 -5.91 14.95
N GLN A 21 -6.56 -6.84 14.29
CA GLN A 21 -7.00 -8.12 14.85
C GLN A 21 -5.93 -9.22 14.77
N GLY A 22 -4.67 -8.85 14.51
CA GLY A 22 -3.51 -9.77 14.46
C GLY A 22 -3.18 -10.29 13.06
N GLN A 23 -3.84 -9.78 12.02
CA GLN A 23 -3.55 -10.11 10.61
C GLN A 23 -2.65 -9.05 9.94
N HIS A 24 -2.41 -7.93 10.64
CA HIS A 24 -1.58 -6.81 10.19
C HIS A 24 -2.04 -6.22 8.84
N THR A 25 -3.36 -6.17 8.67
CA THR A 25 -4.03 -5.67 7.45
C THR A 25 -4.40 -4.19 7.56
N LYS A 26 -4.36 -3.63 8.77
CA LYS A 26 -4.60 -2.22 9.04
C LYS A 26 -3.26 -1.48 9.12
N LEU A 27 -2.84 -0.94 7.99
CA LEU A 27 -1.57 -0.28 7.83
C LEU A 27 -1.59 1.15 8.37
N VAL A 28 -0.48 1.54 9.00
CA VAL A 28 -0.17 2.94 9.32
C VAL A 28 0.80 3.45 8.27
N VAL A 29 0.33 4.34 7.41
CA VAL A 29 1.10 4.87 6.28
C VAL A 29 1.50 6.32 6.56
N PRO A 30 2.81 6.62 6.67
CA PRO A 30 3.28 8.00 6.81
C PRO A 30 2.85 8.87 5.62
N SER A 31 2.65 10.17 5.85
CA SER A 31 2.28 11.11 4.80
C SER A 31 3.33 11.27 3.70
N ASP A 32 4.58 10.88 3.96
CA ASP A 32 5.68 10.86 2.99
C ASP A 32 5.40 9.93 1.79
N PHE A 33 4.53 8.93 1.96
CA PHE A 33 4.11 8.01 0.90
C PHE A 33 2.97 8.56 0.03
N LEU A 34 2.47 9.77 0.32
CA LEU A 34 1.56 10.47 -0.58
C LEU A 34 2.33 11.05 -1.76
N ILE A 35 1.66 11.09 -2.91
CA ILE A 35 2.16 11.82 -4.07
C ILE A 35 2.50 13.28 -3.74
N ASP A 36 3.58 13.79 -4.34
CA ASP A 36 3.91 15.22 -4.27
C ASP A 36 3.10 16.04 -5.27
N ALA A 37 1.83 16.26 -4.94
CA ALA A 37 0.89 17.05 -5.75
C ALA A 37 -0.06 17.87 -4.87
N PRO A 38 0.29 19.11 -4.51
CA PRO A 38 -0.52 19.96 -3.62
C PRO A 38 -1.96 20.18 -4.09
N VAL A 39 -2.20 20.12 -5.40
CA VAL A 39 -3.55 20.24 -6.00
C VAL A 39 -4.44 19.04 -5.66
N ILE A 40 -3.84 17.88 -5.39
CA ILE A 40 -4.55 16.61 -5.13
C ILE A 40 -4.61 16.32 -3.63
N VAL A 41 -3.46 16.37 -2.95
CA VAL A 41 -3.34 16.01 -1.52
C VAL A 41 -3.45 17.21 -0.57
N GLY A 42 -3.59 18.42 -1.11
CA GLY A 42 -3.61 19.67 -0.35
C GLY A 42 -2.21 20.27 -0.18
N VAL A 43 -2.17 21.56 0.18
CA VAL A 43 -0.92 22.33 0.31
C VAL A 43 -0.05 21.84 1.47
N ASN A 44 -0.65 21.21 2.47
CA ASN A 44 0.04 20.72 3.65
C ASN A 44 0.10 19.19 3.65
N LYS A 45 1.29 18.64 3.39
CA LYS A 45 1.57 17.20 3.49
C LYS A 45 1.94 16.75 4.91
N ASP A 46 2.13 17.67 5.86
CA ASP A 46 2.28 17.34 7.29
C ASP A 46 0.91 17.02 7.91
N VAL A 47 0.28 15.97 7.38
CA VAL A 47 -0.90 15.35 7.97
C VAL A 47 -0.46 14.22 8.90
N ALA A 48 -1.32 13.88 9.86
CA ALA A 48 -1.10 12.69 10.67
C ALA A 48 -1.02 11.44 9.77
N PRO A 49 -0.27 10.39 10.17
CA PRO A 49 -0.23 9.14 9.43
C PRO A 49 -1.62 8.62 9.09
N LEU A 50 -1.76 8.09 7.88
CA LEU A 50 -3.02 7.58 7.35
C LEU A 50 -3.21 6.13 7.78
N LEU A 51 -4.46 5.75 8.03
CA LEU A 51 -4.83 4.35 8.23
C LEU A 51 -5.42 3.80 6.94
N TYR A 52 -4.87 2.70 6.45
CA TYR A 52 -5.35 2.00 5.27
C TYR A 52 -5.67 0.54 5.59
N GLN A 53 -6.80 0.06 5.10
CA GLN A 53 -7.17 -1.35 5.17
C GLN A 53 -7.96 -1.72 3.91
N GLY A 54 -7.38 -2.57 3.07
CA GLY A 54 -7.96 -2.95 1.79
C GLY A 54 -6.98 -3.70 0.89
N THR A 55 -7.40 -3.93 -0.35
CA THR A 55 -6.66 -4.67 -1.37
C THR A 55 -5.67 -3.79 -2.13
N GLY A 56 -4.48 -4.32 -2.40
CA GLY A 56 -3.46 -3.66 -3.22
C GLY A 56 -3.91 -3.52 -4.68
N ILE A 57 -3.39 -2.50 -5.37
CA ILE A 57 -3.59 -2.31 -6.80
C ILE A 57 -2.22 -2.24 -7.47
N LEU A 58 -2.02 -3.10 -8.47
CA LEU A 58 -0.85 -3.11 -9.33
C LEU A 58 -1.12 -2.22 -10.54
N ALA A 59 -0.30 -1.18 -10.72
CA ALA A 59 -0.40 -0.28 -11.88
C ALA A 59 0.80 -0.46 -12.81
N ASP A 60 0.58 -0.33 -14.11
CA ASP A 60 1.66 -0.47 -15.10
C ASP A 60 2.57 0.76 -15.04
N PRO A 61 3.87 0.62 -14.70
CA PRO A 61 4.79 1.75 -14.61
C PRO A 61 5.11 2.37 -15.98
N GLU A 62 4.89 1.65 -17.08
CA GLU A 62 5.11 2.18 -18.43
C GLU A 62 3.92 3.01 -18.92
N ASN A 63 2.80 3.03 -18.20
CA ASN A 63 1.64 3.84 -18.57
C ASN A 63 1.79 5.28 -18.02
N PRO A 64 2.04 6.29 -18.88
CA PRO A 64 2.29 7.66 -18.44
C PRO A 64 1.06 8.36 -17.85
N LEU A 65 -0.13 7.75 -17.93
CA LEU A 65 -1.38 8.29 -17.38
C LEU A 65 -1.69 7.75 -15.97
N VAL A 66 -0.90 6.82 -15.44
CA VAL A 66 -1.05 6.31 -14.09
C VAL A 66 -0.49 7.32 -13.09
N LEU A 67 -1.24 7.55 -12.01
CA LEU A 67 -0.85 8.45 -10.94
C LEU A 67 -0.97 7.75 -9.59
N PRO A 68 0.13 7.26 -8.97
CA PRO A 68 0.09 6.61 -7.67
C PRO A 68 -0.12 7.66 -6.57
N LEU A 69 -1.29 7.68 -5.94
CA LEU A 69 -1.65 8.69 -4.93
C LEU A 69 -1.07 8.41 -3.54
N LEU A 70 -1.07 7.13 -3.17
CA LEU A 70 -0.61 6.63 -1.88
C LEU A 70 0.04 5.27 -2.16
N THR A 71 1.29 5.11 -1.77
CA THR A 71 2.01 3.84 -1.83
C THR A 71 2.22 3.28 -0.42
N ALA A 72 2.54 1.99 -0.32
CA ALA A 72 2.91 1.36 0.95
C ALA A 72 4.43 1.29 1.09
N ASP A 73 4.92 0.97 2.29
CA ASP A 73 6.34 0.69 2.51
C ASP A 73 6.78 -0.55 1.71
N SER A 74 8.07 -0.62 1.42
CA SER A 74 8.75 -1.78 0.84
C SER A 74 8.56 -3.09 1.61
N THR A 75 8.20 -3.02 2.89
CA THR A 75 7.91 -4.19 3.74
C THR A 75 6.48 -4.68 3.64
N ALA A 76 5.60 -3.93 2.96
CA ALA A 76 4.22 -4.34 2.74
C ALA A 76 4.09 -5.27 1.52
N TYR A 77 3.15 -6.21 1.59
CA TYR A 77 2.81 -7.11 0.50
C TYR A 77 1.30 -7.34 0.38
N SER A 78 0.82 -7.83 -0.76
CA SER A 78 -0.61 -8.12 -0.97
C SER A 78 -0.85 -9.62 -1.01
N TYR A 79 -1.72 -10.14 -0.14
CA TYR A 79 -2.05 -11.57 -0.08
C TYR A 79 -3.37 -11.84 0.66
N ASN A 80 -3.90 -13.06 0.54
CA ASN A 80 -5.04 -13.51 1.34
C ASN A 80 -4.54 -13.99 2.72
N PRO A 81 -4.86 -13.30 3.82
CA PRO A 81 -4.34 -13.62 5.15
C PRO A 81 -4.88 -14.95 5.73
N GLU A 82 -5.97 -15.49 5.17
CA GLU A 82 -6.53 -16.78 5.60
C GLU A 82 -5.82 -17.98 4.95
N GLN A 83 -4.98 -17.74 3.95
CA GLN A 83 -4.25 -18.78 3.25
C GLN A 83 -2.79 -18.86 3.69
N PRO A 84 -2.19 -20.07 3.76
CA PRO A 84 -0.74 -20.18 3.91
C PRO A 84 -0.06 -19.60 2.67
N ILE A 85 1.01 -18.83 2.89
CA ILE A 85 1.76 -18.15 1.83
C ILE A 85 2.38 -19.19 0.88
N LYS A 86 1.98 -19.16 -0.39
CA LYS A 86 2.60 -19.94 -1.46
C LYS A 86 3.44 -19.07 -2.38
N GLU A 87 2.93 -17.90 -2.74
CA GLU A 87 3.60 -16.86 -3.54
C GLU A 87 3.16 -15.48 -3.04
N VAL A 88 4.08 -14.52 -2.96
CA VAL A 88 3.84 -13.16 -2.47
C VAL A 88 3.96 -12.18 -3.64
N SER A 89 2.94 -11.35 -3.84
CA SER A 89 3.02 -10.20 -4.76
C SER A 89 3.43 -8.96 -3.98
N ASN A 90 4.59 -8.38 -4.33
CA ASN A 90 4.98 -7.08 -3.78
C ASN A 90 4.17 -5.99 -4.50
N PRO A 91 3.41 -5.14 -3.79
CA PRO A 91 2.81 -3.95 -4.37
C PRO A 91 3.92 -2.96 -4.71
N PHE A 92 4.48 -3.10 -5.92
CA PHE A 92 5.40 -2.20 -6.62
C PHE A 92 6.50 -1.49 -5.81
N PHE A 93 7.71 -2.07 -5.83
CA PHE A 93 8.99 -1.34 -5.95
C PHE A 93 10.03 -2.20 -6.67
N THR A 94 10.38 -1.83 -7.91
CA THR A 94 11.65 -2.25 -8.50
C THR A 94 12.68 -1.18 -8.15
N VAL A 95 13.59 -1.48 -7.22
CA VAL A 95 14.82 -0.70 -7.05
C VAL A 95 15.76 -1.14 -8.16
N THR A 96 15.84 -0.38 -9.26
CA THR A 96 16.99 -0.50 -10.17
C THR A 96 18.13 0.34 -9.60
N SER A 97 19.22 -0.33 -9.24
CA SER A 97 20.54 0.24 -8.97
C SER A 97 21.06 1.08 -10.13
#